data_AF-A0A1B6F6W7-F1
#
_entry.id   AF-A0A1B6F6W7-F1
#
_cell.length_a   1.000
_cell.length_b   1.000
_cell.length_c   1.000
_cell.angle_alpha   90.00
_cell.angle_beta   90.00
_cell.angle_gamma   90.00
#
_symmetry.space_group_name_H-M   'P 1'
#
loop_
_entity.id
_entity.type
_entity.pdbx_description
1 polymer ?
#
loop_
_entity_poly.entity_id
_entity_poly.type
_entity_poly.pdbx_seq_one_letter_code
_entity_poly.pdbx_strand_id
1 'polypeptide(L)'
;MLNGEVLMTQNKVKTLGVILDSDLSFSDHISQTIQRAVGRLRGLYRFRKLLPEAAKIQLVQSLILSVFQYCYPAYGNSITKENMGRIQKVQNSAIRFVFCLSRRDHVSPFREALHLLPMDVICRVLTCCLVHKALNVGEPQYLCEKLSFRRDVALRGTRQDGLLHFPRISREVGRGGFAYFG
;
A
#
# COMPACT_ATOMS: atom_id res chain seq x y z
N MET A 1 -32.09 3.40 -4.32
CA MET A 1 -32.51 4.62 -5.04
C MET A 1 -31.86 5.80 -4.35
N LEU A 2 -31.29 6.73 -5.11
CA LEU A 2 -30.75 7.99 -4.59
C LEU A 2 -31.51 9.09 -5.33
N ASN A 3 -32.22 9.96 -4.60
CA ASN A 3 -33.14 10.96 -5.17
C ASN A 3 -34.21 10.41 -6.13
N GLY A 4 -34.70 9.18 -5.91
CA GLY A 4 -35.74 8.55 -6.75
C GLY A 4 -35.22 7.84 -8.00
N GLU A 5 -33.92 7.91 -8.30
CA GLU A 5 -33.32 7.18 -9.41
C GLU A 5 -32.80 5.80 -8.99
N VAL A 6 -33.01 4.79 -9.85
CA VAL A 6 -32.47 3.44 -9.69
C VAL A 6 -30.98 3.47 -10.04
N LEU A 7 -30.13 3.36 -9.03
CA LEU A 7 -28.68 3.28 -9.22
C LEU A 7 -28.31 1.91 -9.79
N MET A 8 -27.60 1.90 -10.91
CA MET A 8 -27.02 0.68 -11.48
C MET A 8 -25.88 0.20 -10.58
N THR A 9 -26.06 -0.98 -9.97
CA THR A 9 -25.03 -1.61 -9.16
C THR A 9 -23.94 -2.17 -10.07
N GLN A 10 -22.69 -1.73 -9.89
CA GLN A 10 -21.53 -2.31 -10.55
C GLN A 10 -20.68 -3.04 -9.52
N ASN A 11 -20.17 -4.22 -9.90
CA ASN A 11 -19.30 -5.01 -9.03
C ASN A 11 -17.89 -4.43 -8.90
N LYS A 12 -17.53 -3.48 -9.78
CA LYS A 12 -16.22 -2.82 -9.81
C LYS A 12 -16.38 -1.37 -10.23
N VAL A 13 -15.69 -0.46 -9.57
CA VAL A 13 -15.64 0.96 -9.96
C VAL A 13 -14.21 1.47 -9.83
N LYS A 14 -13.80 2.36 -10.75
CA LYS A 14 -12.47 2.97 -10.69
C LYS A 14 -12.58 4.41 -10.17
N THR A 15 -11.96 4.67 -9.03
CA THR A 15 -11.96 5.98 -8.36
C THR A 15 -10.52 6.45 -8.20
N LEU A 16 -10.20 7.62 -8.75
CA LEU A 16 -8.85 8.23 -8.68
C LEU A 16 -7.72 7.23 -9.03
N GLY A 17 -7.94 6.35 -10.00
CA GLY A 17 -6.93 5.37 -10.41
C GLY A 17 -6.89 4.06 -9.60
N VAL A 18 -7.64 3.94 -8.51
CA VAL A 18 -7.80 2.70 -7.72
C VAL A 18 -9.09 1.99 -8.15
N ILE A 19 -9.03 0.66 -8.30
CA ILE A 19 -10.23 -0.15 -8.59
C ILE A 19 -10.77 -0.68 -7.27
N LEU A 20 -12.04 -0.36 -7.00
CA LEU A 20 -12.81 -0.83 -5.86
C LEU A 20 -13.74 -1.95 -6.35
N ASP A 21 -13.53 -3.16 -5.83
CA ASP A 21 -14.41 -4.31 -5.98
C ASP A 21 -15.46 -4.36 -4.88
N SER A 22 -16.57 -5.06 -5.12
CA SER A 22 -17.72 -5.12 -4.21
C SER A 22 -17.40 -5.64 -2.81
N ASP A 23 -16.35 -6.45 -2.67
CA ASP A 23 -15.85 -7.01 -1.42
C ASP A 23 -14.64 -6.26 -0.85
N LEU A 24 -14.20 -5.18 -1.52
CA LEU A 24 -13.02 -4.38 -1.16
C LEU A 24 -11.75 -5.25 -0.97
N SER A 25 -11.60 -6.32 -1.74
CA SER A 25 -10.39 -7.16 -1.73
C SER A 25 -9.22 -6.50 -2.49
N PHE A 26 -9.53 -5.57 -3.38
CA PHE A 26 -8.61 -4.89 -4.31
C PHE A 26 -7.83 -5.85 -5.22
N SER A 27 -8.29 -7.09 -5.39
CA SER A 27 -7.56 -8.12 -6.13
C SER A 27 -7.39 -7.77 -7.61
N ASP A 28 -8.41 -7.15 -8.21
CA ASP A 28 -8.35 -6.62 -9.58
C ASP A 28 -7.39 -5.45 -9.69
N HIS A 29 -7.45 -4.51 -8.73
CA HIS A 29 -6.54 -3.37 -8.68
C HIS A 29 -5.10 -3.85 -8.66
N ILE A 30 -4.76 -4.78 -7.76
CA ILE A 30 -3.42 -5.34 -7.61
C ILE A 30 -2.98 -6.05 -8.89
N SER A 31 -3.87 -6.83 -9.51
CA SER A 31 -3.55 -7.53 -10.76
C SER A 31 -3.22 -6.55 -11.89
N GLN A 32 -4.00 -5.48 -12.03
CA GLN A 32 -3.73 -4.42 -13.00
C GLN A 32 -2.44 -3.66 -12.68
N THR A 33 -2.20 -3.31 -11.42
CA THR A 33 -1.01 -2.60 -10.94
C THR A 33 0.26 -3.44 -11.17
N ILE A 34 0.21 -4.74 -10.87
CA ILE A 34 1.28 -5.70 -11.17
C ILE A 34 1.54 -5.78 -12.67
N GLN A 35 0.49 -5.91 -13.49
CA GLN A 35 0.65 -6.00 -14.94
C GLN A 35 1.35 -4.76 -15.51
N ARG A 36 0.98 -3.56 -15.03
CA ARG A 36 1.64 -2.30 -15.41
C ARG A 36 3.11 -2.28 -14.99
N ALA A 37 3.41 -2.63 -13.74
CA ALA A 37 4.77 -2.65 -13.22
C ALA A 37 5.65 -3.67 -13.95
N VAL A 38 5.16 -4.89 -14.16
CA VAL A 38 5.88 -5.94 -14.89
C VAL A 38 6.06 -5.58 -16.35
N GLY A 39 5.07 -4.96 -17.00
CA GLY A 39 5.18 -4.46 -18.37
C GLY A 39 6.31 -3.44 -18.52
N ARG A 40 6.38 -2.46 -17.61
CA ARG A 40 7.47 -1.48 -17.54
C ARG A 40 8.83 -2.16 -17.31
N LEU A 41 8.89 -3.06 -16.34
CA LEU A 41 10.13 -3.79 -16.01
C LEU A 41 10.63 -4.62 -17.21
N ARG A 42 9.75 -5.31 -17.93
CA ARG A 42 10.10 -6.06 -19.15
C ARG A 42 10.67 -5.15 -20.24
N GLY A 43 10.13 -3.94 -20.40
CA GLY A 43 10.69 -2.94 -21.30
C GLY A 43 12.13 -2.58 -20.92
N LEU A 44 12.37 -2.31 -19.63
CA LEU A 44 13.69 -1.97 -19.10
C LEU A 44 14.71 -3.11 -19.26
N TYR A 45 14.29 -4.38 -19.16
CA TYR A 45 15.18 -5.53 -19.34
C TYR A 45 15.93 -5.54 -20.67
N ARG A 46 15.39 -4.92 -21.73
CA ARG A 46 16.06 -4.79 -23.04
C ARG A 46 17.34 -3.96 -22.96
N PHE A 47 17.38 -2.99 -22.07
CA PHE A 47 18.50 -2.08 -21.87
C PHE A 47 19.35 -2.45 -20.64
N ARG A 48 19.11 -3.63 -20.03
CA ARG A 48 19.74 -4.07 -18.78
C ARG A 48 21.28 -4.04 -18.82
N LYS A 49 21.88 -4.38 -19.97
CA LYS A 49 23.34 -4.39 -20.14
C LYS A 49 23.94 -3.00 -20.41
N LEU A 50 23.11 -2.05 -20.85
CA LEU A 50 23.53 -0.71 -21.26
C LEU A 50 23.41 0.31 -20.12
N LEU A 51 22.50 0.06 -19.18
CA LEU A 51 22.25 0.98 -18.07
C LEU A 51 23.26 0.78 -16.94
N PRO A 52 23.87 1.86 -16.40
CA PRO A 52 24.63 1.77 -15.16
C PRO A 52 23.71 1.43 -13.99
N GLU A 53 24.26 0.85 -12.93
CA GLU A 53 23.49 0.39 -11.78
C GLU A 53 22.65 1.50 -11.13
N ALA A 54 23.26 2.68 -10.91
CA ALA A 54 22.57 3.85 -10.36
C ALA A 54 21.32 4.25 -11.16
N ALA A 55 21.40 4.23 -12.50
CA ALA A 55 20.25 4.51 -13.35
C ALA A 55 19.17 3.43 -13.22
N LYS A 56 19.55 2.15 -13.11
CA LYS A 56 18.57 1.07 -12.88
C LYS A 56 17.82 1.26 -11.57
N ILE A 57 18.52 1.65 -10.50
CA ILE A 57 17.91 1.91 -9.19
C ILE A 57 16.87 3.02 -9.31
N GLN A 58 17.24 4.15 -9.91
CA GLN A 58 16.33 5.28 -10.12
C GLN A 58 15.11 4.90 -10.96
N LEU A 59 15.31 4.15 -12.05
CA LEU A 59 14.22 3.68 -12.91
C LEU A 59 13.28 2.72 -12.17
N VAL A 60 13.83 1.81 -11.34
CA VAL A 60 13.01 0.91 -10.53
C VAL A 60 12.17 1.68 -9.53
N GLN A 61 12.76 2.62 -8.80
CA GLN A 61 12.03 3.43 -7.81
C GLN A 61 10.94 4.29 -8.47
N SER A 62 11.29 5.01 -9.54
CA SER A 62 10.40 5.97 -10.20
C SER A 62 9.33 5.35 -11.08
N LEU A 63 9.58 4.19 -11.71
CA LEU A 63 8.65 3.59 -12.68
C LEU A 63 7.96 2.32 -12.20
N ILE A 64 8.59 1.57 -11.29
CA ILE A 64 8.09 0.26 -10.85
C ILE A 64 7.49 0.37 -9.45
N LEU A 65 8.27 0.83 -8.46
CA LEU A 65 7.81 0.91 -7.06
C LEU A 65 6.75 1.98 -6.86
N SER A 66 6.90 3.14 -7.53
CA SER A 66 5.92 4.25 -7.48
C SER A 66 4.50 3.83 -7.86
N VAL A 67 4.35 2.82 -8.74
CA VAL A 67 3.05 2.31 -9.18
C VAL A 67 2.29 1.64 -8.04
N PHE A 68 3.02 1.01 -7.11
CA PHE A 68 2.44 0.39 -5.91
C PHE A 68 2.36 1.37 -4.73
N GLN A 69 3.25 2.36 -4.67
CA GLN A 69 3.22 3.35 -3.58
C GLN A 69 2.07 4.36 -3.73
N TYR A 70 1.59 4.55 -4.97
CA TYR A 70 0.41 5.38 -5.23
C TYR A 70 -0.81 4.87 -4.46
N CYS A 71 -1.38 5.72 -3.61
CA CYS A 71 -2.55 5.39 -2.77
C CYS A 71 -2.37 4.12 -1.91
N TYR A 72 -1.13 3.74 -1.57
CA TYR A 72 -0.89 2.48 -0.87
C TYR A 72 -1.63 2.38 0.47
N PRO A 73 -1.71 3.42 1.33
CA PRO A 73 -2.50 3.35 2.56
C PRO A 73 -3.99 3.09 2.35
N ALA A 74 -4.54 3.42 1.16
CA ALA A 74 -5.96 3.29 0.87
C ALA A 74 -6.38 1.85 0.55
N TYR A 75 -5.49 1.03 -0.01
CA TYR A 75 -5.79 -0.37 -0.34
C TYR A 75 -4.88 -1.38 0.36
N GLY A 76 -3.60 -1.03 0.59
CA GLY A 76 -2.56 -1.97 1.02
C GLY A 76 -2.75 -2.58 2.40
N ASN A 77 -3.53 -1.93 3.26
CA ASN A 77 -3.90 -2.46 4.58
C ASN A 77 -5.07 -3.45 4.51
N SER A 78 -5.84 -3.45 3.43
CA SER A 78 -7.05 -4.27 3.25
C SER A 78 -6.80 -5.53 2.40
N ILE A 79 -5.63 -5.64 1.77
CA ILE A 79 -5.31 -6.75 0.86
C ILE A 79 -4.90 -8.03 1.60
N THR A 80 -5.14 -9.17 0.96
CA THR A 80 -4.71 -10.47 1.48
C THR A 80 -3.18 -10.60 1.49
N LYS A 81 -2.67 -11.47 2.37
CA LYS A 81 -1.24 -11.83 2.42
C LYS A 81 -0.73 -12.37 1.08
N GLU A 82 -1.59 -13.07 0.34
CA GLU A 82 -1.26 -13.58 -1.00
C GLU A 82 -0.99 -12.41 -1.97
N ASN A 83 -1.90 -11.44 -2.02
CA ASN A 83 -1.74 -10.28 -2.88
C ASN A 83 -0.52 -9.43 -2.48
N MET A 84 -0.27 -9.27 -1.18
CA MET A 84 0.97 -8.63 -0.70
C MET A 84 2.22 -9.40 -1.17
N GLY A 85 2.19 -10.74 -1.09
CA GLY A 85 3.25 -11.60 -1.62
C GLY A 85 3.47 -11.45 -3.13
N ARG A 86 2.40 -11.24 -3.91
CA ARG A 86 2.50 -10.94 -5.35
C ARG A 86 3.21 -9.61 -5.60
N ILE A 87 2.92 -8.57 -4.83
CA ILE A 87 3.61 -7.27 -4.90
C ILE A 87 5.09 -7.42 -4.52
N GLN A 88 5.39 -8.15 -3.43
CA GLN A 88 6.76 -8.42 -3.01
C GLN A 88 7.57 -9.16 -4.08
N LYS A 89 6.96 -10.10 -4.81
CA LYS A 89 7.60 -10.77 -5.94
C LYS A 89 8.00 -9.79 -7.04
N VAL A 90 7.20 -8.76 -7.32
CA VAL A 90 7.56 -7.72 -8.31
C VAL A 90 8.73 -6.88 -7.82
N GLN A 91 8.76 -6.48 -6.54
CA GLN A 91 9.92 -5.80 -5.96
C GLN A 91 11.18 -6.67 -6.10
N ASN A 92 11.08 -7.96 -5.78
CA ASN A 92 12.19 -8.90 -5.92
C ASN A 92 12.67 -8.99 -7.38
N SER A 93 11.76 -9.09 -8.35
CA SER A 93 12.12 -9.07 -9.78
C SER A 93 12.81 -7.77 -10.18
N ALA A 94 12.41 -6.63 -9.64
CA ALA A 94 13.06 -5.35 -9.91
C ALA A 94 14.48 -5.30 -9.34
N ILE A 95 14.72 -5.83 -8.14
CA ILE A 95 16.07 -5.94 -7.56
C ILE A 95 16.96 -6.86 -8.41
N ARG A 96 16.41 -7.98 -8.92
CA ARG A 96 17.15 -8.84 -9.87
C ARG A 96 17.55 -8.11 -11.14
N PHE A 97 16.70 -7.22 -11.65
CA PHE A 97 17.03 -6.40 -12.80
C PHE A 97 18.21 -5.46 -12.51
N VAL A 98 18.22 -4.80 -11.35
CA VAL A 98 19.30 -3.88 -10.94
C VAL A 98 20.65 -4.61 -10.93
N PHE A 99 20.76 -5.66 -10.12
CA PHE A 99 22.02 -6.39 -9.89
C PHE A 99 22.30 -7.51 -10.86
N CYS A 100 21.51 -7.60 -11.94
CA CYS A 100 21.72 -8.62 -12.95
C CYS A 100 21.66 -10.07 -12.43
N LEU A 101 20.81 -10.35 -11.44
CA LEU A 101 20.73 -11.66 -10.80
C LEU A 101 20.01 -12.71 -11.67
N SER A 102 20.40 -13.96 -11.48
CA SER A 102 19.67 -15.14 -11.94
C SER A 102 18.35 -15.31 -11.17
N ARG A 103 17.47 -16.16 -11.71
CA ARG A 103 16.15 -16.45 -11.12
C ARG A 103 16.26 -17.09 -9.74
N ARG A 104 17.30 -17.89 -9.50
CA ARG A 104 17.50 -18.69 -8.28
C ARG A 104 18.28 -17.96 -7.19
N ASP A 105 18.92 -16.83 -7.50
CA ASP A 105 19.78 -16.13 -6.55
C ASP A 105 18.97 -15.59 -5.36
N HIS A 106 19.56 -15.53 -4.17
CA HIS A 106 18.88 -14.97 -3.01
C HIS A 106 18.81 -13.44 -3.10
N VAL A 107 17.61 -12.84 -2.97
CA VAL A 107 17.41 -11.39 -3.19
C VAL A 107 17.71 -10.57 -1.94
N SER A 108 17.51 -11.12 -0.74
CA SER A 108 17.52 -10.35 0.51
C SER A 108 18.80 -9.52 0.74
N PRO A 109 20.02 -10.04 0.48
CA PRO A 109 21.26 -9.27 0.66
C PRO A 109 21.30 -8.03 -0.23
N PHE A 110 20.81 -8.15 -1.47
CA PHE A 110 20.76 -7.07 -2.44
C PHE A 110 19.67 -6.04 -2.10
N ARG A 111 18.56 -6.49 -1.51
CA ARG A 111 17.53 -5.58 -1.00
C ARG A 111 18.10 -4.71 0.13
N GLU A 112 18.82 -5.32 1.06
CA GLU A 112 19.47 -4.64 2.18
C GLU A 112 20.57 -3.68 1.71
N ALA A 113 21.37 -4.09 0.73
CA ALA A 113 22.36 -3.23 0.09
C ALA A 113 21.75 -1.98 -0.59
N LEU A 114 20.53 -2.08 -1.11
CA LEU A 114 19.78 -0.93 -1.66
C LEU A 114 19.01 -0.13 -0.60
N HIS A 115 19.06 -0.54 0.68
CA HIS A 115 18.21 0.00 1.74
C HIS A 115 16.71 -0.01 1.39
N LEU A 116 16.27 -0.97 0.57
CA LEU A 116 14.87 -1.08 0.19
C LEU A 116 14.09 -1.84 1.27
N LEU A 117 13.00 -1.24 1.73
CA LEU A 117 12.10 -1.88 2.67
C LEU A 117 11.21 -2.92 1.95
N PRO A 118 10.84 -4.02 2.62
CA PRO A 118 9.77 -4.90 2.16
C PRO A 118 8.48 -4.12 1.87
N MET A 119 7.68 -4.58 0.91
CA MET A 119 6.51 -3.84 0.43
C MET A 119 5.42 -3.69 1.51
N ASP A 120 5.29 -4.66 2.41
CA ASP A 120 4.40 -4.58 3.57
C ASP A 120 4.86 -3.51 4.58
N VAL A 121 6.17 -3.40 4.80
CA VAL A 121 6.76 -2.36 5.66
C VAL A 121 6.57 -0.97 5.03
N ILE A 122 6.74 -0.84 3.70
CA ILE A 122 6.46 0.41 2.98
C ILE A 122 5.00 0.84 3.17
N CYS A 123 4.05 -0.09 3.06
CA CYS A 123 2.63 0.21 3.30
C CYS A 123 2.40 0.77 4.72
N ARG A 124 3.02 0.14 5.73
CA ARG A 124 2.95 0.61 7.13
C ARG A 124 3.56 1.99 7.29
N VAL A 125 4.76 2.24 6.75
CA VAL A 125 5.42 3.55 6.84
C VAL A 125 4.56 4.65 6.21
N LEU A 126 4.04 4.42 5.00
CA LEU A 126 3.18 5.40 4.33
C LEU A 126 1.87 5.64 5.11
N THR A 127 1.33 4.60 5.74
CA THR A 127 0.16 4.70 6.61
C THR A 127 0.48 5.52 7.85
N CYS A 128 1.60 5.24 8.54
CA CYS A 128 2.05 6.03 9.68
C CYS A 128 2.30 7.50 9.30
N CYS A 129 2.87 7.77 8.13
CA CYS A 129 3.04 9.14 7.64
C CYS A 129 1.68 9.83 7.41
N LEU A 130 0.69 9.12 6.87
CA LEU A 130 -0.66 9.65 6.69
C LEU A 130 -1.32 9.99 8.02
N VAL A 131 -1.24 9.08 9.00
CA VAL A 131 -1.80 9.27 10.35
C VAL A 131 -1.10 10.41 11.08
N HIS A 132 0.24 10.44 11.03
CA HIS A 132 1.03 11.50 11.65
C HIS A 132 0.69 12.88 11.07
N LYS A 133 0.50 12.97 9.75
CA LYS A 133 0.04 14.20 9.09
C LYS A 133 -1.37 14.58 9.54
N ALA A 134 -2.30 13.62 9.59
CA ALA A 134 -3.67 13.87 10.05
C ALA A 134 -3.68 14.40 11.49
N LEU A 135 -2.89 13.82 12.40
CA LEU A 135 -2.83 14.24 13.80
C LEU A 135 -2.17 15.62 13.99
N ASN A 136 -1.13 15.94 13.22
CA ASN A 136 -0.39 17.19 13.40
C ASN A 136 -0.98 18.38 12.63
N VAL A 137 -1.48 18.13 11.42
CA VAL A 137 -2.03 19.18 10.54
C VAL A 137 -3.53 19.35 10.79
N GLY A 138 -4.22 18.32 11.31
CA GLY A 138 -5.68 18.34 11.48
C GLY A 138 -6.45 18.13 10.16
N GLU A 139 -5.76 17.71 9.10
CA GLU A 139 -6.35 17.52 7.78
C GLU A 139 -6.01 16.14 7.17
N PRO A 140 -6.94 15.53 6.42
CA PRO A 140 -8.32 15.96 6.21
C PRO A 140 -9.22 15.60 7.41
N GLN A 141 -10.22 16.45 7.68
CA GLN A 141 -11.08 16.35 8.86
C GLN A 141 -11.76 14.96 8.98
N TYR A 142 -12.24 14.41 7.86
CA TYR A 142 -12.91 13.10 7.84
C TYR A 142 -12.02 11.92 8.28
N LEU A 143 -10.69 12.05 8.20
CA LEU A 143 -9.75 11.07 8.75
C LEU A 143 -9.46 11.34 10.22
N CYS A 144 -9.30 12.62 10.59
CA CYS A 144 -9.05 13.03 11.97
C CYS A 144 -10.18 12.59 12.90
N GLU A 145 -11.44 12.75 12.48
CA GLU A 145 -12.62 12.30 13.21
C GLU A 145 -12.66 10.79 13.46
N LYS A 146 -11.90 10.00 12.68
CA LYS A 146 -11.79 8.54 12.86
C LYS A 146 -10.69 8.15 13.84
N LEU A 147 -9.80 9.07 14.21
CA LEU A 147 -8.70 8.86 15.15
C LEU A 147 -9.12 9.43 16.50
N SER A 148 -9.31 8.56 17.49
CA SER A 148 -9.66 8.95 18.86
C SER A 148 -8.53 8.60 19.81
N PHE A 149 -8.26 9.44 20.81
CA PHE A 149 -7.32 9.10 21.87
C PHE A 149 -8.03 8.32 22.97
N ARG A 150 -7.27 7.52 23.72
CA ARG A 150 -7.82 6.77 24.86
C ARG A 150 -8.42 7.69 25.92
N ARG A 151 -7.87 8.89 26.11
CA ARG A 151 -8.44 9.91 27.02
C ARG A 151 -9.84 10.38 26.63
N ASP A 152 -10.18 10.34 25.34
CA ASP A 152 -11.47 10.83 24.84
C ASP A 152 -12.57 9.77 25.03
N VAL A 153 -12.18 8.49 25.18
CA VAL A 153 -13.08 7.33 25.27
C VAL A 153 -13.13 6.74 26.68
N ALA A 154 -12.03 6.79 27.43
CA ALA A 154 -11.93 6.18 28.75
C ALA A 154 -12.48 7.11 29.84
N LEU A 155 -13.30 6.55 30.74
CA LEU A 155 -13.83 7.26 31.91
C LEU A 155 -12.81 7.47 33.03
N ARG A 156 -11.65 6.82 32.95
CA ARG A 156 -10.60 6.86 33.98
C ARG A 156 -9.29 7.22 33.32
N GLY A 157 -8.55 8.14 33.93
CA GLY A 157 -7.21 8.50 33.49
C GLY A 157 -6.24 7.35 33.72
N THR A 158 -5.50 6.96 32.69
CA THR A 158 -4.50 5.90 32.71
C THR A 158 -3.17 6.42 32.17
N ARG A 159 -2.07 5.69 32.46
CA ARG A 159 -0.76 6.00 31.86
C ARG A 159 -0.73 5.87 30.33
N GLN A 160 -1.79 5.33 29.72
CA GLN A 160 -1.92 5.10 28.28
C GLN A 160 -2.82 6.12 27.57
N ASP A 161 -3.23 7.19 28.25
CA ASP A 161 -4.21 8.16 27.75
C ASP A 161 -3.77 8.89 26.48
N GLY A 162 -2.47 9.03 26.27
CA GLY A 162 -1.88 9.61 25.06
C GLY A 162 -1.84 8.68 23.86
N LEU A 163 -2.20 7.40 24.00
CA LEU A 163 -2.24 6.45 22.88
C LEU A 163 -3.55 6.55 22.11
N LEU A 164 -3.50 6.21 20.82
CA LEU A 164 -4.70 6.05 20.01
C LEU A 164 -5.58 4.90 20.51
N HIS A 165 -6.89 5.11 20.44
CA HIS A 165 -7.91 4.13 20.74
C HIS A 165 -8.21 3.30 19.48
N PHE A 166 -8.08 1.99 19.60
CA PHE A 166 -8.43 1.05 18.53
C PHE A 166 -9.84 0.52 18.79
N PRO A 167 -10.79 0.69 17.85
CA PRO A 167 -12.15 0.20 18.02
C PRO A 167 -12.15 -1.33 18.07
N ARG A 168 -13.11 -1.89 18.84
CA ARG A 168 -13.34 -3.35 18.83
C ARG A 168 -14.03 -3.73 17.53
N ILE A 169 -13.38 -4.58 16.74
CA ILE A 169 -13.91 -5.02 15.45
C ILE A 169 -14.20 -6.51 15.47
N SER A 170 -15.46 -6.85 15.15
CA SER A 170 -15.95 -8.23 15.12
C SER A 170 -15.73 -8.94 13.77
N ARG A 171 -15.64 -8.19 12.67
CA ARG A 171 -15.50 -8.74 11.30
C ARG A 171 -14.14 -8.41 10.69
N GLU A 172 -13.54 -9.35 9.97
CA GLU A 172 -12.23 -9.13 9.31
C GLU A 172 -12.24 -7.93 8.35
N VAL A 173 -13.34 -7.71 7.61
CA VAL A 173 -13.49 -6.54 6.72
C VAL A 173 -13.32 -5.21 7.48
N GLY A 174 -13.79 -5.15 8.73
CA GLY A 174 -13.65 -3.93 9.54
C GLY A 174 -12.20 -3.64 9.91
N ARG A 175 -11.34 -4.66 10.03
CA ARG A 175 -9.91 -4.48 10.33
C ARG A 175 -9.17 -3.80 9.17
N GLY A 176 -9.70 -3.92 7.95
CA GLY A 176 -9.23 -3.21 6.78
C GLY A 176 -9.68 -1.75 6.72
N GLY A 177 -10.36 -1.22 7.75
CA GLY A 177 -10.80 0.18 7.83
C GLY A 177 -9.79 1.10 8.52
N PHE A 178 -9.75 2.37 8.10
CA PHE A 178 -8.78 3.36 8.57
C PHE A 178 -8.78 3.55 10.09
N ALA A 179 -9.95 3.45 10.74
CA ALA A 179 -10.05 3.57 12.20
C ALA A 179 -9.34 2.45 12.98
N TYR A 180 -8.97 1.34 12.31
CA TYR A 180 -8.27 0.21 12.94
C TYR A 180 -6.80 0.12 12.57
N PHE A 181 -6.45 0.36 11.31
CA PHE A 181 -5.06 0.26 10.86
C PHE A 181 -4.28 1.58 10.97
N GLY A 182 -5.00 2.70 11.04
CA GLY A 182 -4.44 4.04 11.23
C GLY A 182 -4.12 4.34 12.68
#